data_AF-A0A3E4UQD6-F1
#
_entry.id   AF-A0A3E4UQD6-F1
#
_cell.length_a   1.000
_cell.length_b   1.000
_cell.length_c   1.000
_cell.angle_alpha   90.00
_cell.angle_beta   90.00
_cell.angle_gamma   90.00
#
_symmetry.space_group_name_H-M   'P 1'
#
loop_
_entity.id
_entity.type
_entity.pdbx_description
1 polymer ?
#
loop_
_entity_poly.entity_id
_entity_poly.type
_entity_poly.pdbx_seq_one_letter_code
_entity_poly.pdbx_strand_id
1 'polypeptide(L)'
;MNKQKRTTVDEFSAYLQSAVRNTTINYMNDKSKIKEHEITLEEDLENVEGRGIEWNEMMEAHDIFLGKIDPEKLFAQVTDNKLLHILKSFSALHIKVLCLRILYEKTFDEIGMAIGISGKKAENTYYNVIKKIRRELGEGKDAGKRI
;
A
#
# COMPACT_ATOMS: atom_id res chain seq x y z
N MET A 1 -18.60 6.29 73.12
CA MET A 1 -17.44 5.53 72.59
C MET A 1 -16.41 6.51 72.06
N ASN A 2 -15.24 6.56 72.69
CA ASN A 2 -14.15 7.47 72.33
C ASN A 2 -13.47 6.93 71.05
N LYS A 3 -13.48 7.66 69.93
CA LYS A 3 -12.74 7.24 68.72
C LYS A 3 -11.26 7.47 68.98
N GLN A 4 -10.51 6.39 69.17
CA GLN A 4 -9.06 6.42 69.32
C GLN A 4 -8.45 7.08 68.07
N LYS A 5 -7.72 8.20 68.25
CA LYS A 5 -7.04 8.88 67.16
C LYS A 5 -6.00 7.94 66.57
N ARG A 6 -6.07 7.71 65.26
CA ARG A 6 -5.05 6.94 64.54
C ARG A 6 -3.71 7.64 64.69
N THR A 7 -2.68 6.87 64.95
CA THR A 7 -1.32 7.40 64.99
C THR A 7 -0.86 7.68 63.56
N THR A 8 0.16 8.53 63.39
CA THR A 8 0.79 8.78 62.08
C THR A 8 1.29 7.48 61.43
N VAL A 9 1.68 6.49 62.24
CA VAL A 9 2.08 5.16 61.77
C VAL A 9 0.89 4.38 61.18
N ASP A 10 -0.29 4.47 61.81
CA ASP A 10 -1.50 3.83 61.30
C ASP A 10 -1.96 4.48 59.98
N GLU A 11 -1.83 5.80 59.88
CA GLU A 11 -2.17 6.56 58.67
C GLU A 11 -1.21 6.24 57.52
N PHE A 12 0.09 6.21 57.79
CA PHE A 12 1.11 5.82 56.80
C PHE A 12 0.92 4.37 56.33
N SER A 13 0.66 3.44 57.27
CA SER A 13 0.44 2.03 56.95
C SER A 13 -0.81 1.84 56.07
N ALA A 14 -1.91 2.53 56.40
CA ALA A 14 -3.13 2.50 55.59
C ALA A 14 -2.93 3.11 54.19
N TYR A 15 -2.18 4.21 54.10
CA TYR A 15 -1.81 4.82 52.83
C TYR A 15 -0.97 3.86 51.98
N LEU A 16 0.08 3.28 52.56
CA LEU A 16 0.97 2.35 51.86
C LEU A 16 0.22 1.13 51.33
N GLN A 17 -0.64 0.52 52.15
CA GLN A 17 -1.50 -0.59 51.74
C GLN A 17 -2.41 -0.21 50.56
N SER A 18 -2.99 0.99 50.61
CA SER A 18 -3.86 1.50 49.54
C SER A 18 -3.08 1.77 48.27
N ALA A 19 -1.89 2.36 48.38
CA ALA A 19 -0.99 2.63 47.25
C ALA A 19 -0.58 1.33 46.55
N VAL A 20 -0.11 0.33 47.30
CA VAL A 20 0.28 -0.98 46.75
C VAL A 20 -0.90 -1.66 46.03
N ARG A 21 -2.08 -1.64 46.65
CA ARG A 21 -3.30 -2.22 46.06
C ARG A 21 -3.66 -1.52 44.74
N ASN A 22 -3.65 -0.19 44.73
CA ASN A 22 -4.00 0.59 43.53
C ASN A 22 -2.98 0.36 42.41
N THR A 23 -1.69 0.34 42.72
CA THR A 23 -0.64 0.03 41.74
C THR A 23 -0.82 -1.37 41.16
N THR A 24 -1.19 -2.35 41.98
CA THR A 24 -1.43 -3.73 41.52
C THR A 24 -2.64 -3.79 40.59
N ILE A 25 -3.74 -3.10 40.93
CA ILE A 25 -4.93 -3.01 40.08
C ILE A 25 -4.59 -2.37 38.74
N ASN A 26 -3.86 -1.24 38.75
CA ASN A 26 -3.45 -0.55 37.52
C ASN A 26 -2.57 -1.44 36.65
N TYR A 27 -1.57 -2.10 37.24
CA TYR A 27 -0.71 -3.03 36.52
C TYR A 27 -1.51 -4.16 35.85
N MET A 28 -2.46 -4.76 36.57
CA MET A 28 -3.28 -5.84 36.02
C MET A 28 -4.20 -5.34 34.91
N ASN A 29 -4.77 -4.15 35.04
CA ASN A 29 -5.60 -3.53 34.00
C ASN A 29 -4.79 -3.23 32.74
N ASP A 30 -3.61 -2.63 32.89
CA ASP A 30 -2.73 -2.32 31.76
C ASP A 30 -2.25 -3.60 31.06
N LYS A 31 -1.88 -4.62 31.84
CA LYS A 31 -1.53 -5.94 31.32
C LYS A 31 -2.69 -6.59 30.57
N SER A 32 -3.92 -6.44 31.05
CA SER A 32 -5.11 -6.99 30.37
C SER A 32 -5.41 -6.27 29.07
N LYS A 33 -5.30 -4.92 29.04
CA LYS A 33 -5.45 -4.14 27.81
C LYS A 33 -4.42 -4.50 26.74
N ILE A 34 -3.17 -4.70 27.16
CA ILE A 34 -2.10 -5.15 26.27
C ILE A 34 -2.48 -6.51 25.67
N LYS A 35 -2.87 -7.48 26.51
CA LYS A 35 -3.31 -8.81 26.06
C LYS A 35 -4.52 -8.80 25.13
N GLU A 36 -5.47 -7.89 25.32
CA GLU A 36 -6.64 -7.75 24.42
C GLU A 36 -6.27 -7.32 23.01
N HIS A 37 -5.11 -6.69 22.83
CA HIS A 37 -4.59 -6.23 21.53
C HIS A 37 -3.39 -7.07 21.05
N GLU A 38 -3.00 -8.10 21.82
CA GLU A 38 -2.01 -9.10 21.41
C GLU A 38 -2.75 -10.22 20.68
N ILE A 39 -2.37 -10.47 19.42
CA ILE A 39 -2.78 -11.66 18.68
C ILE A 39 -1.88 -12.82 19.09
N THR A 40 -2.44 -14.02 19.25
CA THR A 40 -1.64 -15.20 19.55
C THR A 40 -0.79 -15.62 18.35
N LEU A 41 0.40 -16.16 18.59
CA LEU A 41 1.33 -16.59 17.54
C LEU A 41 0.71 -17.62 16.58
N GLU A 42 -0.20 -18.47 17.05
CA GLU A 42 -0.96 -19.39 16.19
C GLU A 42 -1.96 -18.68 15.26
N GLU A 43 -2.71 -17.69 15.75
CA GLU A 43 -3.64 -16.88 14.94
C GLU A 43 -2.92 -15.97 13.93
N ASP A 44 -1.71 -15.50 14.28
CA ASP A 44 -0.83 -14.76 13.37
C ASP A 44 -0.28 -15.69 12.28
N LEU A 45 0.10 -16.93 12.61
CA LEU A 45 0.62 -17.94 11.67
C LEU A 45 -0.44 -18.45 10.67
N GLU A 46 -1.68 -18.63 11.10
CA GLU A 46 -2.79 -19.06 10.23
C GLU A 46 -3.25 -17.96 9.25
N ASN A 47 -2.95 -16.69 9.52
CA ASN A 47 -3.36 -15.54 8.70
C ASN A 47 -2.20 -14.84 7.95
N VAL A 48 -0.97 -15.36 8.00
CA VAL A 48 0.22 -14.69 7.40
C VAL A 48 0.06 -14.45 5.90
N GLU A 49 -0.44 -15.43 5.14
CA GLU A 49 -0.56 -15.30 3.69
C GLU A 49 -1.63 -14.26 3.31
N GLY A 50 -2.82 -14.32 3.90
CA GLY A 50 -3.90 -13.37 3.61
C GLY A 50 -3.55 -11.94 4.03
N ARG A 51 -2.97 -11.77 5.22
CA ARG A 51 -2.54 -10.46 5.73
C ARG A 51 -1.38 -9.90 4.90
N GLY A 52 -0.43 -10.75 4.50
CA GLY A 52 0.69 -10.36 3.64
C GLY A 52 0.24 -9.87 2.26
N ILE A 53 -0.77 -10.50 1.66
CA ILE A 53 -1.38 -10.06 0.40
C ILE A 53 -2.05 -8.70 0.59
N GLU A 54 -2.88 -8.53 1.63
CA GLU A 54 -3.61 -7.28 1.90
C GLU A 54 -2.66 -6.08 2.16
N TRP A 55 -1.59 -6.29 2.93
CA TRP A 55 -0.55 -5.27 3.15
C TRP A 55 0.19 -4.91 1.86
N ASN A 56 0.51 -5.90 1.01
CA ASN A 56 1.20 -5.67 -0.26
C ASN A 56 0.32 -4.90 -1.24
N GLU A 57 -0.97 -5.25 -1.36
CA GLU A 57 -1.93 -4.53 -2.20
C GLU A 57 -2.12 -3.09 -1.72
N MET A 58 -2.22 -2.88 -0.39
CA MET A 58 -2.32 -1.54 0.19
C MET A 58 -1.05 -0.71 -0.07
N MET A 59 0.13 -1.32 0.06
CA MET A 59 1.40 -0.65 -0.20
C MET A 59 1.55 -0.29 -1.69
N GLU A 60 1.13 -1.19 -2.59
CA GLU A 60 1.16 -0.96 -4.03
C GLU A 60 0.20 0.16 -4.46
N ALA A 61 -1.01 0.20 -3.88
CA ALA A 61 -1.94 1.32 -4.09
C ALA A 61 -1.35 2.65 -3.60
N HIS A 62 -0.67 2.65 -2.45
CA HIS A 62 0.02 3.82 -1.92
C HIS A 62 1.18 4.28 -2.81
N ASP A 63 1.99 3.36 -3.32
CA ASP A 63 3.09 3.67 -4.24
C ASP A 63 2.59 4.24 -5.57
N ILE A 64 1.50 3.68 -6.12
CA ILE A 64 0.82 4.23 -7.30
C ILE A 64 0.34 5.66 -7.04
N PHE A 65 -0.27 5.92 -5.88
CA PHE A 65 -0.70 7.26 -5.49
C PHE A 65 0.47 8.25 -5.39
N LEU A 66 1.63 7.79 -4.90
CA LEU A 66 2.87 8.57 -4.88
C LEU A 66 3.57 8.66 -6.25
N GLY A 67 2.99 8.10 -7.32
CA GLY A 67 3.57 8.08 -8.66
C GLY A 67 4.83 7.21 -8.79
N LYS A 68 5.08 6.35 -7.79
CA LYS A 68 6.15 5.35 -7.74
C LYS A 68 5.68 4.10 -8.46
N ILE A 69 5.88 4.09 -9.77
CA ILE A 69 5.50 2.97 -10.63
C ILE A 69 6.78 2.25 -11.05
N ASP A 70 6.84 0.96 -10.75
CA ASP A 70 7.94 0.10 -11.19
C ASP A 70 7.67 -0.43 -12.61
N PRO A 71 8.43 0.02 -13.62
CA PRO A 71 8.26 -0.43 -15.00
C PRO A 71 8.69 -1.90 -15.21
N GLU A 72 9.52 -2.46 -14.33
CA GLU A 72 9.97 -3.85 -14.47
C GLU A 72 8.81 -4.83 -14.35
N LYS A 73 7.74 -4.50 -13.60
CA LYS A 73 6.50 -5.29 -13.55
C LYS A 73 5.83 -5.44 -14.91
N LEU A 74 5.89 -4.41 -15.76
CA LEU A 74 5.37 -4.48 -17.13
C LEU A 74 6.30 -5.30 -18.01
N PHE A 75 7.60 -5.07 -17.91
CA PHE A 75 8.61 -5.76 -18.72
C PHE A 75 8.66 -7.26 -18.45
N ALA A 76 8.50 -7.68 -17.20
CA ALA A 76 8.49 -9.08 -16.80
C ALA A 76 7.33 -9.88 -17.42
N GLN A 77 6.24 -9.23 -17.81
CA GLN A 77 5.08 -9.87 -18.45
C GLN A 77 5.23 -10.00 -19.98
N VAL A 78 6.27 -9.41 -20.56
CA VAL A 78 6.48 -9.41 -22.01
C VAL A 78 7.46 -10.51 -22.39
N THR A 79 6.95 -11.56 -23.04
CA THR A 79 7.77 -12.69 -23.52
C THR A 79 8.44 -12.41 -24.87
N ASP A 80 7.87 -11.52 -25.69
CA ASP A 80 8.42 -11.18 -27.00
C ASP A 80 9.59 -10.19 -26.87
N ASN A 81 10.79 -10.64 -27.26
CA ASN A 81 12.02 -9.86 -27.15
C ASN A 81 12.01 -8.57 -27.99
N LYS A 82 11.34 -8.57 -29.15
CA LYS A 82 11.23 -7.39 -30.02
C LYS A 82 10.33 -6.35 -29.36
N LEU A 83 9.18 -6.77 -28.84
CA LEU A 83 8.27 -5.91 -28.09
C LEU A 83 8.93 -5.37 -26.82
N LEU A 84 9.67 -6.21 -26.08
CA LEU A 84 10.41 -5.78 -24.89
C LEU A 84 11.43 -4.69 -25.22
N HIS A 85 12.20 -4.88 -26.30
CA HIS A 85 13.16 -3.88 -26.77
C HIS A 85 12.47 -2.56 -27.16
N ILE A 86 11.36 -2.64 -27.90
CA ILE A 86 10.54 -1.47 -28.26
C ILE A 86 10.05 -0.73 -27.01
N LEU A 87 9.50 -1.45 -26.03
CA LEU A 87 9.01 -0.87 -24.78
C LEU A 87 10.11 -0.15 -24.00
N LYS A 88 11.29 -0.77 -23.86
CA LYS A 88 12.46 -0.15 -23.18
C LYS A 88 13.00 1.10 -23.87
N SER A 89 12.64 1.36 -25.13
CA SER A 89 13.04 2.57 -25.86
C SER A 89 12.17 3.80 -25.57
N PHE A 90 10.99 3.63 -24.97
CA PHE A 90 10.09 4.73 -24.67
C PHE A 90 10.51 5.51 -23.43
N SER A 91 10.11 6.78 -23.36
CA SER A 91 10.34 7.63 -22.19
C SER A 91 9.62 7.11 -20.94
N ALA A 92 10.15 7.47 -19.76
CA ALA A 92 9.54 7.12 -18.48
C ALA A 92 8.06 7.51 -18.38
N LEU A 93 7.67 8.68 -18.92
CA LEU A 93 6.26 9.10 -18.94
C LEU A 93 5.38 8.13 -19.73
N HIS A 94 5.83 7.73 -20.93
CA HIS A 94 5.08 6.80 -21.77
C HIS A 94 4.93 5.43 -21.10
N ILE A 95 6.00 4.93 -20.47
CA ILE A 95 5.98 3.66 -19.77
C ILE A 95 5.09 3.72 -18.53
N LYS A 96 5.12 4.81 -17.76
CA LYS A 96 4.20 5.01 -16.63
C LYS A 96 2.74 4.98 -17.06
N VAL A 97 2.39 5.66 -18.16
CA VAL A 97 1.02 5.63 -18.71
C VAL A 97 0.61 4.22 -19.14
N LEU A 98 1.51 3.46 -19.78
CA LEU A 98 1.24 2.07 -20.14
C LEU A 98 1.05 1.19 -18.90
N CYS A 99 1.94 1.28 -17.91
CA CYS A 99 1.86 0.49 -16.68
C CYS A 99 0.54 0.73 -15.95
N LEU A 100 0.17 2.01 -15.73
CA LEU A 100 -1.08 2.37 -15.07
C LEU A 100 -2.31 1.89 -15.83
N ARG A 101 -2.28 1.91 -17.15
CA ARG A 101 -3.43 1.49 -17.95
C ARG A 101 -3.55 -0.03 -18.09
N ILE A 102 -2.44 -0.73 -18.27
CA ILE A 102 -2.41 -2.16 -18.61
C ILE A 102 -2.36 -3.03 -17.35
N LEU A 103 -1.52 -2.67 -16.36
CA LEU A 103 -1.35 -3.50 -15.16
C LEU A 103 -2.36 -3.17 -14.08
N TYR A 104 -2.67 -1.89 -13.91
CA TYR A 104 -3.48 -1.38 -12.79
C TYR A 104 -4.86 -0.90 -13.22
N GLU A 105 -5.21 -1.09 -14.50
CA GLU A 105 -6.52 -0.80 -15.11
C GLU A 105 -7.07 0.62 -14.87
N LYS A 106 -6.21 1.58 -14.52
CA LYS A 106 -6.62 2.95 -14.20
C LYS A 106 -7.28 3.64 -15.39
N THR A 107 -8.27 4.47 -15.11
CA THR A 107 -8.88 5.39 -16.07
C THR A 107 -7.88 6.49 -16.45
N PHE A 108 -8.11 7.18 -17.57
CA PHE A 108 -7.19 8.26 -17.99
C PHE A 108 -7.15 9.43 -17.00
N ASP A 109 -8.26 9.73 -16.34
CA ASP A 109 -8.30 10.78 -15.31
C ASP A 109 -7.50 10.36 -14.07
N GLU A 110 -7.63 9.11 -13.60
CA GLU A 110 -6.80 8.57 -12.51
C GLU A 110 -5.32 8.56 -12.85
N ILE A 111 -4.97 8.20 -14.09
CA ILE A 111 -3.58 8.26 -14.59
C ILE A 111 -3.08 9.70 -14.51
N GLY A 112 -3.89 10.66 -14.98
CA GLY A 112 -3.57 12.07 -14.93
C GLY A 112 -3.27 12.56 -13.52
N MET A 113 -4.13 12.19 -12.56
CA MET A 113 -3.94 12.51 -11.14
C MET A 113 -2.66 11.89 -10.58
N ALA A 114 -2.39 10.61 -10.86
CA ALA A 114 -1.25 9.87 -10.29
C ALA A 114 0.12 10.39 -10.76
N ILE A 115 0.24 10.91 -11.98
CA ILE A 115 1.53 11.35 -12.55
C ILE A 115 1.59 12.84 -12.91
N GLY A 116 0.60 13.62 -12.48
CA GLY A 116 0.58 15.08 -12.62
C GLY A 116 0.38 15.59 -14.06
N ILE A 117 -0.50 14.94 -14.84
CA ILE A 117 -0.89 15.39 -16.18
C ILE A 117 -2.42 15.45 -16.31
N SER A 118 -2.95 16.09 -17.36
CA SER A 118 -4.40 16.01 -17.61
C SER A 118 -4.80 14.61 -18.10
N GLY A 119 -6.01 14.17 -17.78
CA GLY A 119 -6.54 12.91 -18.30
C GLY A 119 -6.53 12.85 -19.82
N LYS A 120 -6.84 13.97 -20.50
CA LYS A 120 -6.73 14.04 -21.97
C LYS A 120 -5.31 13.84 -22.48
N LYS A 121 -4.30 14.37 -21.77
CA LYS A 121 -2.89 14.14 -22.12
C LYS A 121 -2.51 12.68 -21.90
N ALA A 122 -2.97 12.06 -20.81
CA ALA A 122 -2.76 10.63 -20.55
C ALA A 122 -3.36 9.76 -21.65
N GLU A 123 -4.61 10.02 -22.05
CA GLU A 123 -5.31 9.33 -23.14
C GLU A 123 -4.52 9.44 -24.47
N ASN A 124 -4.17 10.67 -24.87
CA ASN A 124 -3.43 10.91 -26.09
C ASN A 124 -2.05 10.23 -26.06
N THR A 125 -1.36 10.29 -24.91
CA THR A 125 -0.09 9.62 -24.71
C THR A 125 -0.23 8.10 -24.89
N TYR A 126 -1.23 7.48 -24.26
CA TYR A 126 -1.47 6.05 -24.37
C TYR A 126 -1.66 5.62 -25.82
N TYR A 127 -2.62 6.21 -26.54
CA TYR A 127 -2.90 5.80 -27.92
C TYR A 127 -1.74 6.08 -28.88
N ASN A 128 -1.01 7.18 -28.70
CA ASN A 128 0.17 7.47 -29.50
C ASN A 128 1.29 6.45 -29.29
N VAL A 129 1.50 5.98 -28.06
CA VAL A 129 2.48 4.95 -27.75
C VAL A 129 2.06 3.61 -28.37
N ILE A 130 0.80 3.19 -28.21
CA ILE A 130 0.28 1.98 -28.87
C ILE A 130 0.45 2.05 -30.39
N LYS A 131 0.14 3.19 -31.01
CA LYS A 131 0.34 3.41 -32.45
C LYS A 131 1.81 3.26 -32.87
N LYS A 132 2.74 3.77 -32.07
CA LYS A 132 4.19 3.63 -32.32
C LYS A 132 4.63 2.17 -32.20
N ILE A 133 4.19 1.45 -31.16
CA ILE A 133 4.48 0.02 -30.96
C ILE A 133 4.04 -0.79 -32.19
N ARG A 134 2.78 -0.65 -32.62
CA ARG A 134 2.24 -1.37 -33.79
C ARG A 134 3.05 -1.10 -35.06
N ARG A 135 3.46 0.15 -35.27
CA ARG A 135 4.27 0.55 -36.42
C ARG A 135 5.66 -0.12 -36.39
N GLU A 136 6.30 -0.19 -35.23
CA GLU A 136 7.63 -0.81 -35.07
C GLU A 136 7.57 -2.35 -35.12
N LEU A 137 6.46 -2.94 -34.71
CA LEU A 137 6.19 -4.36 -34.90
C LEU A 137 5.98 -4.72 -36.38
N GLY A 138 5.57 -3.76 -37.22
CA GLY A 138 5.36 -3.94 -38.67
C GLY A 138 3.88 -4.00 -39.08
N GLU A 139 2.95 -3.87 -38.13
CA GLU A 139 1.50 -3.97 -38.33
C GLU A 139 0.89 -2.69 -38.93
N GLY A 140 1.68 -1.62 -39.08
CA GLY A 140 1.21 -0.28 -39.46
C GLY A 140 1.23 0.06 -40.95
N LYS A 141 1.59 -0.85 -41.86
CA LYS A 141 1.76 -0.54 -43.29
C LYS A 141 0.55 -0.83 -44.19
N ASP A 142 -0.50 -1.51 -43.72
CA ASP A 142 -1.60 -1.96 -44.60
C ASP A 142 -2.99 -1.37 -44.31
N ALA A 143 -3.15 -0.49 -43.32
CA ALA A 143 -4.47 0.07 -42.98
C ALA A 143 -4.87 1.32 -43.76
N GLY A 144 -4.01 1.84 -44.66
CA GLY A 144 -4.23 3.09 -45.39
C GLY A 144 -4.40 2.97 -46.90
N LYS A 145 -4.49 1.74 -47.44
CA LYS A 145 -4.60 1.51 -48.89
C LYS A 145 -5.68 0.49 -49.21
N ARG A 146 -6.93 0.82 -48.91
CA ARG A 146 -8.11 0.18 -49.52
C ARG A 146 -9.18 1.24 -49.77
N ILE A 147 -9.24 1.61 -51.07
CA ILE A 147 -10.34 2.17 -51.87
C ILE A 147 -10.96 3.48 -51.37
#